data_AF-A0A7X7SYZ9-F1
#
_entry.id   AF-A0A7X7SYZ9-F1
#
_cell.length_a   1.000
_cell.length_b   1.000
_cell.length_c   1.000
_cell.angle_alpha   90.00
_cell.angle_beta   90.00
_cell.angle_gamma   90.00
#
_symmetry.space_group_name_H-M   'P 1'
#
loop_
_entity.id
_entity.type
_entity.pdbx_description
1 polymer ?
#
loop_
_entity_poly.entity_id
_entity_poly.type
_entity_poly.pdbx_seq_one_letter_code
_entity_poly.pdbx_strand_id
1 'polypeptide(L)'
;MAGGIWTSMNKVRPGVYINFASERQAIGAIGERGIVTIPLPLSWGPSKQVITINAGDDTFDVLGYDIMAPQLLLIREALKRAKTLLLYRLNDGDKATATIGGMTVTAKYSGVRGNNITIVVQANVDNPSMFDVQTLIEGREVDVQTVSTIGELRENAWVTFSGTGTLTETAGVNLAGGTDGEVTNADYMDYLAAIELYDFQTMAAPVTDETLKGIFVSFVRRLREMEGKKIQVILPDYPSADYEGVISVKNGVLLEDGALIANVKATPTLAGAPAG
;
A
#
# COMPACT_ATOMS: atom_id res chain seq x y z
N MET A 1 80.44 -10.53 -35.00
CA MET A 1 80.27 -9.46 -35.99
C MET A 1 78.88 -8.88 -35.84
N ALA A 2 78.83 -7.57 -35.60
CA ALA A 2 77.74 -6.59 -35.68
C ALA A 2 76.28 -7.02 -35.38
N GLY A 3 75.66 -6.37 -34.38
CA GLY A 3 74.21 -6.48 -34.17
C GLY A 3 73.60 -5.69 -33.00
N GLY A 4 73.97 -4.41 -32.84
CA GLY A 4 73.14 -3.41 -32.13
C GLY A 4 73.44 -3.15 -30.64
N ILE A 5 73.82 -1.91 -30.33
CA ILE A 5 73.83 -1.34 -28.97
C ILE A 5 72.41 -0.84 -28.70
N TRP A 6 71.70 -1.45 -27.74
CA TRP A 6 70.37 -1.00 -27.31
C TRP A 6 70.50 -0.04 -26.14
N THR A 7 70.34 1.26 -26.37
CA THR A 7 70.42 2.32 -25.33
C THR A 7 69.07 2.72 -24.73
N SER A 8 67.96 2.10 -25.13
CA SER A 8 66.68 2.26 -24.43
C SER A 8 65.83 0.98 -24.51
N MET A 9 65.30 0.56 -23.36
CA MET A 9 64.36 -0.55 -23.25
C MET A 9 63.05 0.00 -22.69
N ASN A 10 62.30 0.75 -23.51
CA ASN A 10 60.94 1.19 -23.15
C ASN A 10 59.95 0.05 -23.35
N LYS A 11 60.06 -1.00 -22.52
CA LYS A 11 58.97 -1.96 -22.36
C LYS A 11 58.10 -1.49 -21.21
N VAL A 12 57.13 -0.62 -21.53
CA VAL A 12 56.03 -0.31 -20.63
C VAL A 12 55.28 -1.62 -20.39
N ARG A 13 55.42 -2.20 -19.19
CA ARG A 13 54.56 -3.31 -18.78
C ARG A 13 53.13 -2.74 -18.74
N PRO A 14 52.14 -3.33 -19.43
CA PRO A 14 50.76 -2.93 -19.24
C PRO A 14 50.36 -3.38 -17.83
N GLY A 15 50.52 -2.48 -16.87
CA GLY A 15 49.92 -2.57 -15.55
C GLY A 15 48.80 -1.55 -15.51
N VAL A 16 47.58 -2.00 -15.24
CA VAL A 16 46.48 -1.08 -14.93
C VAL A 16 46.56 -0.79 -13.43
N TYR A 17 46.84 0.46 -13.09
CA TYR A 17 46.70 0.93 -11.71
C TYR A 17 45.27 1.47 -11.56
N ILE A 18 44.37 0.68 -10.97
CA ILE A 18 43.04 1.15 -10.60
C ILE A 18 43.10 1.57 -9.14
N ASN A 19 43.11 2.87 -8.90
CA ASN A 19 42.87 3.41 -7.55
C ASN A 19 41.36 3.55 -7.36
N PHE A 20 40.79 2.80 -6.41
CA PHE A 20 39.46 3.10 -5.92
C PHE A 20 39.60 4.15 -4.82
N ALA A 21 39.60 5.42 -5.23
CA ALA A 21 39.28 6.49 -4.30
C ALA A 21 37.76 6.50 -4.16
N SER A 22 37.24 6.05 -3.01
CA SER A 22 35.86 6.34 -2.66
C SER A 22 35.72 7.85 -2.60
N GLU A 23 35.05 8.44 -3.60
CA GLU A 23 34.54 9.79 -3.45
C GLU A 23 33.67 9.77 -2.19
N ARG A 24 33.95 10.65 -1.22
CA ARG A 24 33.05 10.80 -0.07
C ARG A 24 31.71 11.23 -0.67
N GLN A 25 30.79 10.28 -0.82
CA GLN A 25 29.39 10.62 -0.97
C GLN A 25 29.06 11.49 0.21
N ALA A 26 28.55 12.69 -0.04
CA ALA A 26 28.24 13.64 1.01
C ALA A 26 27.47 12.91 2.10
N ILE A 27 28.01 12.86 3.31
CA ILE A 27 27.28 12.48 4.52
C ILE A 27 26.24 13.61 4.68
N GLY A 28 25.10 13.49 3.99
CA GLY A 28 24.17 14.60 3.81
C GLY A 28 23.63 14.80 2.38
N ALA A 29 23.92 13.91 1.42
CA ALA A 29 22.90 13.70 0.39
C ALA A 29 21.66 13.21 1.15
N ILE A 30 20.64 14.07 1.23
CA ILE A 30 19.27 13.65 1.56
C ILE A 30 18.93 12.64 0.46
N GLY A 31 19.31 11.39 0.65
CA GLY A 31 18.93 10.32 -0.26
C GLY A 31 17.42 10.29 -0.32
N GLU A 32 16.87 9.68 -1.35
CA GLU A 32 15.45 9.29 -1.43
C GLU A 32 15.12 8.19 -0.40
N ARG A 33 15.65 8.31 0.81
CA ARG A 33 15.27 7.51 1.97
C ARG A 33 13.89 8.01 2.41
N GLY A 34 13.10 7.08 2.96
CA GLY A 34 11.76 7.38 3.43
C GLY A 34 10.71 6.46 2.83
N ILE A 35 11.12 5.35 2.22
CA ILE A 35 10.21 4.31 1.72
C ILE A 35 10.01 3.26 2.82
N VAL A 36 8.79 3.24 3.35
CA VAL A 36 8.31 2.26 4.33
C VAL A 36 7.40 1.28 3.62
N THR A 37 7.44 0.00 4.00
CA THR A 37 6.44 -0.98 3.59
C THR A 37 5.64 -1.52 4.77
N ILE A 38 4.33 -1.68 4.61
CA ILE A 38 3.43 -2.16 5.66
C ILE A 38 2.36 -3.09 5.08
N PRO A 39 2.24 -4.32 5.61
CA PRO A 39 1.11 -5.20 5.33
C PRO A 39 -0.03 -4.93 6.31
N LEU A 40 -1.22 -4.56 5.80
CA LEU A 40 -2.40 -4.27 6.62
C LEU A 40 -3.67 -4.97 6.10
N PRO A 41 -4.54 -5.44 7.01
CA PRO A 41 -5.93 -5.70 6.65
C PRO A 41 -6.66 -4.37 6.40
N LEU A 42 -7.37 -4.26 5.29
CA LEU A 42 -8.14 -3.07 4.92
C LEU A 42 -9.51 -3.46 4.40
N SER A 43 -10.47 -2.54 4.56
CA SER A 43 -11.85 -2.77 4.14
C SER A 43 -12.16 -2.31 2.70
N TRP A 44 -11.15 -1.84 1.96
CA TRP A 44 -11.29 -1.38 0.58
C TRP A 44 -9.91 -1.25 -0.10
N GLY A 45 -9.91 -1.22 -1.44
CA GLY A 45 -8.72 -1.06 -2.29
C GLY A 45 -8.29 -2.37 -2.99
N PRO A 46 -7.30 -2.31 -3.89
CA PRO A 46 -6.76 -3.49 -4.57
C PRO A 46 -6.29 -4.57 -3.58
N SER A 47 -6.85 -5.78 -3.66
CA SER A 47 -6.46 -6.91 -2.81
C SER A 47 -5.18 -7.57 -3.31
N LYS A 48 -4.34 -8.04 -2.38
CA LYS A 48 -3.10 -8.78 -2.66
C LYS A 48 -2.12 -8.07 -3.59
N GLN A 49 -2.13 -6.74 -3.59
CA GLN A 49 -1.28 -5.89 -4.44
C GLN A 49 -0.58 -4.83 -3.60
N VAL A 50 0.61 -4.42 -4.06
CA VAL A 50 1.36 -3.31 -3.48
C VAL A 50 0.80 -2.01 -4.05
N ILE A 51 0.41 -1.11 -3.15
CA ILE A 51 -0.14 0.21 -3.41
C ILE A 51 0.89 1.24 -2.94
N THR A 52 1.34 2.10 -3.85
CA THR A 52 2.27 3.18 -3.52
C THR A 52 1.49 4.44 -3.14
N ILE A 53 1.76 4.99 -1.96
CA ILE A 53 1.15 6.22 -1.44
C ILE A 53 2.25 7.16 -1.01
N ASN A 54 2.30 8.37 -1.56
CA ASN A 54 3.25 9.39 -1.12
C ASN A 54 2.64 10.26 -0.02
N ALA A 55 3.50 10.87 0.79
CA ALA A 55 3.07 11.81 1.80
C ALA A 55 2.36 13.01 1.15
N GLY A 56 1.08 13.21 1.49
CA GLY A 56 0.23 14.28 0.94
C GLY A 56 -0.69 13.84 -0.19
N ASP A 57 -0.58 12.60 -0.68
CA ASP A 57 -1.53 12.05 -1.67
C ASP A 57 -2.92 11.87 -1.04
N ASP A 58 -3.96 12.00 -1.86
CA ASP A 58 -5.34 11.70 -1.45
C ASP A 58 -5.55 10.18 -1.38
N THR A 59 -5.85 9.68 -0.19
CA THR A 59 -6.12 8.26 0.04
C THR A 59 -7.57 7.86 -0.24
N PHE A 60 -8.47 8.82 -0.43
CA PHE A 60 -9.91 8.57 -0.55
C PHE A 60 -10.23 7.70 -1.77
N ASP A 61 -9.69 8.04 -2.94
CA ASP A 61 -9.97 7.32 -4.18
C ASP A 61 -9.36 5.91 -4.20
N VAL A 62 -8.23 5.71 -3.52
CA VAL A 62 -7.48 4.46 -3.55
C VAL A 62 -7.91 3.50 -2.44
N LEU A 63 -8.07 4.01 -1.21
CA LEU A 63 -8.33 3.22 -0.01
C LEU A 63 -9.76 3.38 0.52
N GLY A 64 -10.57 4.24 -0.09
CA GLY A 64 -11.99 4.36 0.23
C GLY A 64 -12.30 5.22 1.46
N TYR A 65 -11.26 5.76 2.11
CA TYR A 65 -11.35 6.50 3.37
C TYR A 65 -10.49 7.75 3.33
N ASP A 66 -10.97 8.78 4.04
CA ASP A 66 -10.17 9.97 4.32
C ASP A 66 -8.98 9.61 5.21
N ILE A 67 -7.85 10.32 5.03
CA ILE A 67 -6.62 10.09 5.80
C ILE A 67 -6.80 10.30 7.32
N MET A 68 -7.82 11.05 7.73
CA MET A 68 -8.18 11.26 9.14
C MET A 68 -9.11 10.18 9.69
N ALA A 69 -9.61 9.27 8.86
CA ALA A 69 -10.48 8.19 9.29
C ALA A 69 -9.72 7.21 10.22
N PRO A 70 -10.38 6.66 11.26
CA PRO A 70 -9.74 5.76 12.21
C PRO A 70 -9.20 4.48 11.55
N GLN A 71 -9.78 4.06 10.43
CA GLN A 71 -9.34 2.91 9.64
C GLN A 71 -7.92 3.10 9.07
N LEU A 72 -7.53 4.34 8.74
CA LEU A 72 -6.22 4.65 8.15
C LEU A 72 -5.20 5.15 9.19
N LEU A 73 -5.45 4.97 10.49
CA LEU A 73 -4.57 5.45 11.55
C LEU A 73 -3.12 4.99 11.36
N LEU A 74 -2.90 3.71 11.06
CA LEU A 74 -1.55 3.15 10.89
C LEU A 74 -0.81 3.74 9.67
N ILE A 75 -1.55 4.04 8.61
CA ILE A 75 -1.03 4.67 7.39
C ILE A 75 -0.63 6.12 7.67
N ARG A 76 -1.53 6.86 8.33
CA ARG A 76 -1.26 8.24 8.78
C ARG A 76 -0.04 8.30 9.68
N GLU A 77 0.08 7.37 10.61
CA GLU A 77 1.24 7.29 11.51
C GLU A 77 2.56 7.01 10.77
N ALA A 78 2.55 6.14 9.75
CA ALA A 78 3.73 5.87 8.94
C ALA A 78 4.16 7.10 8.12
N LEU A 79 3.19 7.76 7.46
CA LEU A 79 3.43 8.92 6.59
C LEU A 79 3.82 10.21 7.33
N LYS A 80 3.77 10.24 8.68
CA LYS A 80 4.30 11.38 9.46
C LYS A 80 5.80 11.60 9.27
N ARG A 81 6.55 10.53 8.99
CA ARG A 81 8.02 10.57 8.81
C ARG A 81 8.51 9.86 7.55
N ALA A 82 7.69 8.98 6.96
CA ALA A 82 7.97 8.40 5.67
C ALA A 82 7.60 9.35 4.52
N LYS A 83 8.38 9.36 3.45
CA LYS A 83 8.06 10.06 2.20
C LYS A 83 7.10 9.26 1.32
N THR A 84 7.30 7.95 1.28
CA THR A 84 6.52 7.01 0.47
C THR A 84 6.20 5.77 1.30
N LEU A 85 4.95 5.33 1.21
CA LEU A 85 4.44 4.11 1.82
C LEU A 85 4.10 3.11 0.71
N LEU A 86 4.69 1.92 0.78
CA LEU A 86 4.30 0.74 0.03
C LEU A 86 3.33 -0.05 0.92
N LEU A 87 2.05 0.10 0.65
CA LEU A 87 0.98 -0.56 1.39
C LEU A 87 0.60 -1.85 0.69
N TYR A 88 0.51 -2.95 1.43
CA TYR A 88 -0.02 -4.21 0.89
C TYR A 88 -1.29 -4.60 1.63
N ARG A 89 -2.39 -4.74 0.88
CA ARG A 89 -3.66 -5.22 1.41
C ARG A 89 -3.62 -6.74 1.54
N LEU A 90 -3.60 -7.22 2.78
CA LEU A 90 -3.48 -8.64 3.13
C LEU A 90 -4.75 -9.44 2.85
N ASN A 91 -5.90 -8.87 3.18
CA ASN A 91 -7.17 -9.55 3.13
C ASN A 91 -7.86 -9.44 1.76
N ASP A 92 -8.65 -10.45 1.46
CA ASP A 92 -9.65 -10.42 0.43
C ASP A 92 -10.97 -10.93 1.00
N GLY A 93 -12.08 -10.46 0.47
CA GLY A 93 -13.41 -10.81 0.96
C GLY A 93 -14.46 -10.63 -0.11
N ASP A 94 -15.71 -10.42 0.30
CA ASP A 94 -16.81 -10.33 -0.64
C ASP A 94 -17.04 -8.90 -1.13
N LYS A 95 -17.42 -8.77 -2.40
CA LYS A 95 -17.84 -7.49 -2.99
C LYS A 95 -19.30 -7.24 -2.65
N ALA A 96 -19.60 -6.02 -2.19
CA ALA A 96 -20.97 -5.61 -1.97
C ALA A 96 -21.71 -5.52 -3.32
N THR A 97 -22.97 -5.95 -3.35
CA THR A 97 -23.80 -5.97 -4.56
C THR A 97 -25.20 -5.43 -4.29
N ALA A 98 -25.83 -4.88 -5.32
CA ALA A 98 -27.24 -4.49 -5.31
C ALA A 98 -27.85 -4.71 -6.69
N THR A 99 -29.12 -5.11 -6.72
CA THR A 99 -29.90 -5.25 -7.95
C THR A 99 -31.02 -4.22 -7.96
N ILE A 100 -31.09 -3.43 -9.03
CA ILE A 100 -32.04 -2.34 -9.25
C ILE A 100 -32.73 -2.61 -10.59
N GLY A 101 -33.89 -3.26 -10.55
CA GLY A 101 -34.56 -3.73 -11.77
C GLY A 101 -33.67 -4.72 -12.56
N GLY A 102 -33.33 -4.37 -13.80
CA GLY A 102 -32.44 -5.16 -14.67
C GLY A 102 -30.93 -4.85 -14.51
N MET A 103 -30.57 -3.88 -13.67
CA MET A 103 -29.19 -3.46 -13.43
C MET A 103 -28.66 -4.11 -12.15
N THR A 104 -27.47 -4.70 -12.22
CA THR A 104 -26.72 -5.17 -11.05
C THR A 104 -25.48 -4.32 -10.88
N VAL A 105 -25.36 -3.70 -9.72
CA VAL A 105 -24.23 -2.86 -9.32
C VAL A 105 -23.37 -3.66 -8.35
N THR A 106 -22.09 -3.78 -8.66
CA THR A 106 -21.11 -4.47 -7.82
C THR A 106 -20.02 -3.50 -7.40
N ALA A 107 -19.63 -3.53 -6.13
CA ALA A 107 -18.48 -2.80 -5.63
C ALA A 107 -17.21 -3.19 -6.40
N LYS A 108 -16.36 -2.21 -6.74
CA LYS A 108 -15.11 -2.48 -7.47
C LYS A 108 -14.17 -3.38 -6.68
N TYR A 109 -14.03 -3.09 -5.39
CA TYR A 109 -13.19 -3.83 -4.46
C TYR A 109 -14.03 -4.57 -3.40
N SER A 110 -13.47 -5.64 -2.85
CA SER A 110 -14.03 -6.38 -1.73
C SER A 110 -13.91 -5.58 -0.42
N GLY A 111 -14.80 -5.84 0.53
CA GLY A 111 -14.73 -5.29 1.88
C GLY A 111 -16.00 -4.60 2.36
N VAL A 112 -16.06 -4.34 3.67
CA VAL A 112 -17.24 -3.76 4.33
C VAL A 112 -17.53 -2.34 3.86
N ARG A 113 -16.52 -1.62 3.33
CA ARG A 113 -16.70 -0.28 2.78
C ARG A 113 -17.65 -0.25 1.59
N GLY A 114 -17.75 -1.35 0.84
CA GLY A 114 -18.70 -1.49 -0.26
C GLY A 114 -20.16 -1.35 0.20
N ASN A 115 -20.46 -1.67 1.46
CA ASN A 115 -21.82 -1.55 2.01
C ASN A 115 -22.25 -0.09 2.27
N ASN A 116 -21.30 0.85 2.25
CA ASN A 116 -21.58 2.28 2.41
C ASN A 116 -21.83 2.98 1.06
N ILE A 117 -21.81 2.23 -0.04
CA ILE A 117 -22.10 2.74 -1.38
C ILE A 117 -23.61 2.72 -1.59
N THR A 118 -24.17 3.85 -2.00
CA THR A 118 -25.56 4.03 -2.36
C THR A 118 -25.66 4.46 -3.81
N ILE A 119 -26.54 3.80 -4.57
CA ILE A 119 -26.84 4.20 -5.95
C ILE A 119 -28.21 4.86 -5.99
N VAL A 120 -28.25 6.08 -6.50
CA VAL A 120 -29.48 6.85 -6.73
C VAL A 120 -29.67 6.97 -8.24
N VAL A 121 -30.89 6.71 -8.72
CA VAL A 121 -31.24 6.86 -10.13
C VAL A 121 -32.45 7.77 -10.21
N GLN A 122 -32.28 8.93 -10.82
CA GLN A 122 -33.33 9.93 -10.97
C GLN A 122 -33.52 10.29 -12.43
N ALA A 123 -34.72 10.69 -12.84
CA ALA A 123 -34.92 11.27 -14.16
C ALA A 123 -34.19 12.61 -14.24
N ASN A 124 -33.49 12.86 -15.35
CA ASN A 124 -32.78 14.11 -15.56
C ASN A 124 -33.80 15.26 -15.74
N VAL A 125 -33.53 16.40 -15.10
CA VAL A 125 -34.46 17.54 -15.07
C VAL A 125 -34.51 18.28 -16.41
N ASP A 126 -33.40 18.30 -17.16
CA ASP A 126 -33.29 19.00 -18.44
C ASP A 126 -33.75 18.12 -19.61
N ASN A 127 -33.52 16.81 -19.54
CA ASN A 127 -33.91 15.84 -20.56
C ASN A 127 -34.65 14.64 -19.95
N PRO A 128 -36.00 14.60 -20.02
CA PRO A 128 -36.81 13.52 -19.45
C PRO A 128 -36.57 12.13 -20.04
N SER A 129 -35.82 12.03 -21.14
CA SER A 129 -35.45 10.76 -21.76
C SER A 129 -34.14 10.16 -21.23
N MET A 130 -33.46 10.88 -20.31
CA MET A 130 -32.21 10.46 -19.69
C MET A 130 -32.38 10.33 -18.17
N PHE A 131 -31.54 9.51 -17.57
CA PHE A 131 -31.47 9.29 -16.13
C PHE A 131 -30.11 9.72 -15.60
N ASP A 132 -30.11 10.40 -14.46
CA ASP A 132 -28.92 10.69 -13.69
C ASP A 132 -28.70 9.55 -12.69
N VAL A 133 -27.63 8.78 -12.93
CA VAL A 133 -27.17 7.71 -12.04
C VAL A 133 -26.06 8.27 -11.17
N GLN A 134 -26.36 8.47 -9.89
CA GLN A 134 -25.42 8.99 -8.90
C GLN A 134 -24.88 7.85 -8.04
N THR A 135 -23.56 7.82 -7.86
CA THR A 135 -22.90 6.96 -6.89
C THR A 135 -22.55 7.81 -5.67
N LEU A 136 -23.08 7.44 -4.51
CA LEU A 136 -22.84 8.11 -3.25
C LEU A 136 -22.12 7.20 -2.26
N ILE A 137 -21.28 7.78 -1.41
CA ILE A 137 -20.56 7.09 -0.33
C ILE A 137 -20.82 7.85 0.94
N GLU A 138 -21.50 7.21 1.89
CA GLU A 138 -21.94 7.87 3.14
C GLU A 138 -22.70 9.19 2.88
N GLY A 139 -23.46 9.24 1.77
CA GLY A 139 -24.21 10.41 1.34
C GLY A 139 -23.41 11.48 0.59
N ARG A 140 -22.09 11.30 0.39
CA ARG A 140 -21.28 12.15 -0.49
C ARG A 140 -21.32 11.61 -1.92
N GLU A 141 -21.75 12.43 -2.86
CA GLU A 141 -21.67 12.12 -4.29
C GLU A 141 -20.21 12.03 -4.74
N VAL A 142 -19.85 10.91 -5.38
CA VAL A 142 -18.50 10.66 -5.90
C VAL A 142 -18.46 10.48 -7.42
N ASP A 143 -19.58 10.15 -8.04
CA ASP A 143 -19.71 10.01 -9.49
C ASP A 143 -21.16 10.25 -9.92
N VAL A 144 -21.34 10.87 -11.08
CA VAL A 144 -22.66 11.08 -11.72
C VAL A 144 -22.53 10.80 -13.20
N GLN A 145 -23.42 9.94 -13.70
CA GLN A 145 -23.51 9.62 -15.12
C GLN A 145 -24.94 9.83 -15.62
N THR A 146 -25.08 10.68 -16.63
CA THR A 146 -26.36 10.91 -17.31
C THR A 146 -26.44 10.00 -18.53
N VAL A 147 -27.33 9.01 -18.49
CA VAL A 147 -27.43 7.95 -19.51
C VAL A 147 -28.89 7.63 -19.86
N SER A 148 -29.12 7.11 -21.06
CA SER A 148 -30.46 6.70 -21.52
C SER A 148 -30.74 5.21 -21.25
N THR A 149 -29.71 4.37 -21.29
CA THR A 149 -29.83 2.92 -21.11
C THR A 149 -28.72 2.37 -20.21
N ILE A 150 -28.93 1.16 -19.66
CA ILE A 150 -27.93 0.49 -18.80
C ILE A 150 -26.61 0.25 -19.55
N GLY A 151 -26.66 0.04 -20.87
CA GLY A 151 -25.47 -0.25 -21.68
C GLY A 151 -24.54 0.95 -21.89
N GLU A 152 -24.99 2.17 -21.57
CA GLU A 152 -24.18 3.38 -21.66
C GLU A 152 -23.39 3.67 -20.38
N LEU A 153 -23.73 3.00 -19.27
CA LEU A 153 -23.03 3.16 -18.00
C LEU A 153 -21.61 2.64 -18.09
N ARG A 154 -20.68 3.46 -17.60
CA ARG A 154 -19.27 3.11 -17.50
C ARG A 154 -18.94 2.77 -16.07
N GLU A 155 -18.02 1.81 -15.90
CA GLU A 155 -17.43 1.58 -14.58
C GLU A 155 -16.75 2.84 -14.07
N ASN A 156 -16.85 3.08 -12.76
CA ASN A 156 -16.20 4.19 -12.10
C ASN A 156 -15.16 3.67 -11.09
N ALA A 157 -14.59 4.55 -10.27
CA ALA A 157 -13.61 4.17 -9.27
C ALA A 157 -14.17 3.24 -8.17
N TRP A 158 -15.49 3.13 -8.04
CA TRP A 158 -16.18 2.55 -6.89
C TRP A 158 -17.07 1.37 -7.20
N VAL A 159 -17.73 1.36 -8.36
CA VAL A 159 -18.71 0.36 -8.77
C VAL A 159 -18.53 -0.03 -10.23
N THR A 160 -18.86 -1.29 -10.51
CA THR A 160 -19.03 -1.83 -11.84
C THR A 160 -20.51 -2.10 -12.08
N PHE A 161 -20.98 -1.66 -13.24
CA PHE A 161 -22.36 -1.87 -13.67
C PHE A 161 -22.44 -3.08 -14.59
N SER A 162 -23.50 -3.86 -14.43
CA SER A 162 -23.80 -5.00 -15.30
C SER A 162 -25.31 -5.12 -15.47
N GLY A 163 -25.76 -5.73 -16.56
CA GLY A 163 -27.18 -5.88 -16.88
C GLY A 163 -27.56 -5.28 -18.23
N THR A 164 -28.83 -5.41 -18.58
CA THR A 164 -29.40 -4.93 -19.85
C THR A 164 -30.82 -4.43 -19.64
N GLY A 165 -31.28 -3.55 -20.53
CA GLY A 165 -32.64 -2.99 -20.49
C GLY A 165 -32.70 -1.54 -20.03
N THR A 166 -33.87 -1.14 -19.54
CA THR A 166 -34.18 0.23 -19.11
C THR A 166 -33.80 0.46 -17.65
N LEU A 167 -33.35 1.67 -17.34
CA LEU A 167 -33.10 2.09 -15.96
C LEU A 167 -34.42 2.20 -15.19
N THR A 168 -34.36 1.83 -13.91
CA THR A 168 -35.48 1.96 -12.97
C THR A 168 -35.11 3.03 -11.96
N GLU A 169 -35.97 4.04 -11.80
CA GLU A 169 -35.74 5.10 -10.80
C GLU A 169 -35.67 4.50 -9.40
N THR A 170 -34.76 5.04 -8.59
CA THR A 170 -34.63 4.67 -7.20
C THR A 170 -34.21 5.85 -6.35
N ALA A 171 -34.82 5.98 -5.18
CA ALA A 171 -34.48 6.99 -4.18
C ALA A 171 -33.14 6.72 -3.48
N GLY A 172 -32.49 5.59 -3.75
CA GLY A 172 -31.22 5.18 -3.16
C GLY A 172 -31.24 3.72 -2.75
N VAL A 173 -30.44 2.88 -3.40
CA VAL A 173 -30.21 1.49 -2.98
C VAL A 173 -28.80 1.35 -2.46
N ASN A 174 -28.68 0.90 -1.21
CA ASN A 174 -27.38 0.56 -0.64
C ASN A 174 -26.92 -0.80 -1.17
N LEU A 175 -25.64 -0.89 -1.51
CA LEU A 175 -25.00 -2.17 -1.75
C LEU A 175 -24.90 -2.94 -0.41
N ALA A 176 -24.97 -4.26 -0.48
CA ALA A 176 -24.91 -5.13 0.69
C ALA A 176 -24.07 -6.38 0.42
N GLY A 177 -23.68 -7.07 1.49
CA GLY A 177 -22.93 -8.32 1.42
C GLY A 177 -21.41 -8.18 1.27
N GLY A 178 -20.87 -6.96 1.36
CA GLY A 178 -19.42 -6.75 1.39
C GLY A 178 -18.81 -7.19 2.72
N THR A 179 -17.76 -8.00 2.67
CA THR A 179 -17.05 -8.54 3.83
C THR A 179 -15.54 -8.39 3.66
N ASP A 180 -14.80 -8.23 4.76
CA ASP A 180 -13.34 -8.07 4.71
C ASP A 180 -12.59 -9.40 4.61
N GLY A 181 -13.27 -10.52 4.92
CA GLY A 181 -12.62 -11.82 5.06
C GLY A 181 -11.64 -11.87 6.24
N GLU A 182 -10.97 -13.01 6.39
CA GLU A 182 -9.96 -13.25 7.43
C GLU A 182 -8.55 -13.22 6.82
N VAL A 183 -7.59 -12.63 7.53
CA VAL A 183 -6.18 -12.68 7.13
C VAL A 183 -5.56 -13.97 7.61
N THR A 184 -4.86 -14.66 6.71
CA THR A 184 -4.13 -15.89 7.03
C THR A 184 -2.61 -15.67 7.03
N ASN A 185 -1.87 -16.59 7.63
CA ASN A 185 -0.40 -16.55 7.61
C ASN A 185 0.16 -16.65 6.17
N ALA A 186 -0.57 -17.25 5.23
CA ALA A 186 -0.17 -17.33 3.83
C ALA A 186 -0.17 -15.95 3.15
N ASP A 187 -1.09 -15.06 3.52
CA ASP A 187 -1.17 -13.72 2.94
C ASP A 187 0.07 -12.87 3.31
N TYR A 188 0.65 -13.10 4.48
CA TYR A 188 1.92 -12.50 4.85
C TYR A 188 3.10 -13.03 4.02
N MET A 189 3.06 -14.30 3.60
CA MET A 189 4.09 -14.86 2.71
C MET A 189 3.98 -14.29 1.30
N ASP A 190 2.75 -14.15 0.80
CA ASP A 190 2.47 -13.51 -0.50
C ASP A 190 2.94 -12.04 -0.49
N TYR A 191 2.71 -11.33 0.62
CA TYR A 191 3.25 -9.99 0.84
C TYR A 191 4.78 -9.95 0.76
N LEU A 192 5.48 -10.83 1.48
CA LEU A 192 6.95 -10.86 1.49
C LEU A 192 7.52 -11.13 0.10
N ALA A 193 6.87 -12.00 -0.69
CA ALA A 193 7.26 -12.26 -2.07
C ALA A 193 6.99 -11.05 -2.98
N ALA A 194 5.87 -10.36 -2.81
CA ALA A 194 5.51 -9.19 -3.61
C ALA A 194 6.45 -8.00 -3.33
N ILE A 195 6.76 -7.75 -2.06
CA ILE A 195 7.54 -6.56 -1.67
C ILE A 195 9.04 -6.70 -1.99
N GLU A 196 9.55 -7.92 -2.16
CA GLU A 196 10.94 -8.20 -2.52
C GLU A 196 11.37 -7.59 -3.86
N LEU A 197 10.39 -7.34 -4.75
CA LEU A 197 10.56 -6.68 -6.05
C LEU A 197 10.70 -5.15 -5.94
N TYR A 198 10.44 -4.57 -4.77
CA TYR A 198 10.46 -3.14 -4.53
C TYR A 198 11.68 -2.74 -3.70
N ASP A 199 12.13 -1.50 -3.90
CA ASP A 199 13.16 -0.89 -3.07
C ASP A 199 12.50 -0.15 -1.90
N PHE A 200 12.81 -0.58 -0.69
CA PHE A 200 12.36 0.05 0.56
C PHE A 200 13.48 0.04 1.59
N GLN A 201 13.40 0.92 2.59
CA GLN A 201 14.41 0.96 3.67
C GLN A 201 13.92 0.24 4.91
N THR A 202 12.64 0.37 5.23
CA THR A 202 12.07 -0.16 6.47
C THR A 202 10.76 -0.88 6.22
N MET A 203 10.52 -1.91 7.00
CA MET A 203 9.30 -2.70 6.98
C MET A 203 8.66 -2.63 8.36
N ALA A 204 7.41 -2.16 8.44
CA ALA A 204 6.63 -2.28 9.67
C ALA A 204 5.78 -3.55 9.56
N ALA A 205 5.88 -4.44 10.55
CA ALA A 205 5.00 -5.60 10.62
C ALA A 205 4.23 -5.55 11.96
N PRO A 206 2.98 -5.03 11.96
CA PRO A 206 2.13 -4.96 13.15
C PRO A 206 1.52 -6.34 13.46
N VAL A 207 2.38 -7.34 13.69
CA VAL A 207 1.98 -8.73 13.96
C VAL A 207 2.22 -9.10 15.42
N THR A 208 1.29 -9.85 16.01
CA THR A 208 1.42 -10.37 17.38
C THR A 208 1.95 -11.81 17.41
N ASP A 209 1.74 -12.58 16.34
CA ASP A 209 2.14 -13.98 16.23
C ASP A 209 3.67 -14.14 16.18
N GLU A 210 4.22 -14.89 17.13
CA GLU A 210 5.66 -15.14 17.27
C GLU A 210 6.26 -15.91 16.09
N THR A 211 5.50 -16.82 15.48
CA THR A 211 5.94 -17.56 14.29
C THR A 211 6.10 -16.62 13.11
N LEU A 212 5.13 -15.73 12.89
CA LEU A 212 5.22 -14.70 11.85
C LEU A 212 6.42 -13.78 12.10
N LYS A 213 6.63 -13.31 13.34
CA LYS A 213 7.80 -12.50 13.70
C LYS A 213 9.11 -13.19 13.31
N GLY A 214 9.25 -14.49 13.59
CA GLY A 214 10.41 -15.29 13.19
C GLY A 214 10.63 -15.33 11.66
N ILE A 215 9.54 -15.44 10.89
CA ILE A 215 9.58 -15.39 9.42
C ILE A 215 10.08 -14.03 8.93
N PHE A 216 9.57 -12.93 9.47
CA PHE A 216 10.01 -11.57 9.14
C PHE A 216 11.50 -11.36 9.43
N VAL A 217 11.99 -11.83 10.57
CA VAL A 217 13.43 -11.77 10.90
C VAL A 217 14.27 -12.57 9.90
N SER A 218 13.81 -13.77 9.54
CA SER A 218 14.52 -14.64 8.60
C SER A 218 14.59 -14.03 7.20
N PHE A 219 13.49 -13.40 6.76
CA PHE A 219 13.42 -12.65 5.51
C PHE A 219 14.41 -11.48 5.48
N VAL A 220 14.45 -10.65 6.53
CA VAL A 220 15.39 -9.52 6.62
C VAL A 220 16.84 -9.98 6.69
N ARG A 221 17.14 -11.05 7.43
CA ARG A 221 18.49 -11.64 7.47
C ARG A 221 18.95 -12.07 6.07
N ARG A 222 18.10 -12.79 5.32
CA ARG A 222 18.39 -13.22 3.95
C ARG A 222 18.71 -12.02 3.06
N LEU A 223 17.85 -11.02 3.04
CA LEU A 223 18.02 -9.84 2.20
C LEU A 223 19.32 -9.08 2.51
N ARG A 224 19.65 -8.93 3.79
CA ARG A 224 20.84 -8.19 4.22
C ARG A 224 22.14 -8.94 3.98
N GLU A 225 22.18 -10.24 4.28
CA GLU A 225 23.41 -11.02 4.31
C GLU A 225 23.71 -11.73 2.99
N MET A 226 22.67 -12.24 2.31
CA MET A 226 22.84 -13.00 1.07
C MET A 226 22.67 -12.12 -0.17
N GLU A 227 21.70 -11.19 -0.14
CA GLU A 227 21.36 -10.38 -1.32
C GLU A 227 21.95 -8.96 -1.27
N GLY A 228 22.57 -8.58 -0.14
CA GLY A 228 23.21 -7.28 0.04
C GLY A 228 22.24 -6.10 0.21
N LYS A 229 20.92 -6.34 0.26
CA LYS A 229 19.88 -5.32 0.46
C LYS A 229 19.77 -4.95 1.95
N LYS A 230 20.29 -3.77 2.31
CA LYS A 230 20.34 -3.31 3.72
C LYS A 230 19.03 -2.66 4.17
N ILE A 231 18.06 -3.51 4.51
CA ILE A 231 16.75 -3.09 5.07
C ILE A 231 16.66 -3.30 6.58
N GLN A 232 15.63 -2.76 7.22
CA GLN A 232 15.28 -3.03 8.62
C GLN A 232 13.81 -3.42 8.77
N VAL A 233 13.49 -4.30 9.73
CA VAL A 233 12.11 -4.61 10.11
C VAL A 233 11.82 -4.16 11.53
N ILE A 234 10.63 -3.59 11.72
CA ILE A 234 10.13 -3.14 13.01
C ILE A 234 9.05 -4.12 13.47
N LEU A 235 9.30 -4.79 14.59
CA LEU A 235 8.41 -5.79 15.20
C LEU A 235 8.02 -5.37 16.62
N PRO A 236 6.79 -5.66 17.07
CA PRO A 236 6.39 -5.39 18.43
C PRO A 236 6.89 -6.48 19.38
N ASP A 237 7.51 -6.06 20.48
CA ASP A 237 7.97 -6.89 21.60
C ASP A 237 8.64 -8.20 21.15
N TYR A 238 9.71 -8.09 20.36
CA TYR A 238 10.48 -9.23 19.86
C TYR A 238 11.99 -9.06 20.07
N PRO A 239 12.45 -8.93 21.33
CA PRO A 239 13.87 -8.76 21.65
C PRO A 239 14.71 -10.01 21.35
N SER A 240 14.09 -11.18 21.26
CA SER A 240 14.74 -12.47 20.98
C SER A 240 15.35 -12.56 19.57
N ALA A 241 15.06 -11.61 18.68
CA ALA A 241 15.64 -11.57 17.33
C ALA A 241 17.16 -11.44 17.31
N ASP A 242 17.73 -10.75 18.32
CA ASP A 242 19.17 -10.47 18.49
C ASP A 242 19.89 -10.21 17.15
N TYR A 243 19.39 -9.23 16.40
CA TYR A 243 19.85 -8.92 15.04
C TYR A 243 19.74 -7.43 14.74
N GLU A 244 20.77 -6.84 14.12
CA GLU A 244 20.84 -5.40 13.87
C GLU A 244 19.88 -4.91 12.78
N GLY A 245 19.36 -5.84 11.97
CA GLY A 245 18.28 -5.57 11.03
C GLY A 245 16.89 -5.51 11.66
N VAL A 246 16.74 -5.74 12.97
CA VAL A 246 15.43 -5.82 13.65
C VAL A 246 15.35 -4.77 14.75
N ILE A 247 14.27 -3.98 14.72
CA ILE A 247 13.92 -3.03 15.77
C ILE A 247 12.72 -3.59 16.55
N SER A 248 12.93 -3.86 17.83
CA SER A 248 11.89 -4.36 18.73
C SER A 248 11.22 -3.21 19.49
N VAL A 249 9.92 -3.03 19.27
CA VAL A 249 9.12 -1.97 19.90
C VAL A 249 8.49 -2.49 21.20
N LYS A 250 8.97 -1.97 22.34
CA LYS A 250 8.53 -2.43 23.67
C LYS A 250 7.23 -1.78 24.13
N ASN A 251 7.12 -0.46 24.01
CA ASN A 251 6.01 0.32 24.55
C ASN A 251 5.18 1.00 23.46
N GLY A 252 3.91 1.26 23.79
CA GLY A 252 3.02 2.09 23.00
C GLY A 252 3.20 3.58 23.30
N VAL A 253 2.38 4.41 22.65
CA VAL A 253 2.32 5.86 22.86
C VAL A 253 0.89 6.31 23.12
N LEU A 254 0.74 7.35 23.93
CA LEU A 254 -0.52 8.07 24.11
C LEU A 254 -0.50 9.29 23.19
N LEU A 255 -1.47 9.40 22.29
CA LEU A 255 -1.62 10.55 21.40
C LEU A 255 -2.29 11.73 22.11
N GLU A 256 -2.13 12.93 21.56
CA GLU A 256 -2.72 14.18 22.10
C GLU A 256 -4.25 14.15 22.13
N ASP A 257 -4.88 13.38 21.24
CA ASP A 257 -6.32 13.13 21.19
C ASP A 257 -6.81 12.14 22.27
N GLY A 258 -5.90 11.63 23.11
CA GLY A 258 -6.19 10.65 24.16
C GLY A 258 -6.20 9.20 23.68
N ALA A 259 -5.92 8.93 22.40
CA ALA A 259 -5.89 7.58 21.87
C ALA A 259 -4.64 6.81 22.34
N LEU A 260 -4.84 5.66 22.98
CA LEU A 260 -3.78 4.72 23.34
C LEU A 260 -3.40 3.85 22.13
N ILE A 261 -2.22 4.09 21.57
CA ILE A 261 -1.61 3.25 20.54
C ILE A 261 -0.79 2.17 21.25
N ALA A 262 -1.28 0.94 21.26
CA ALA A 262 -0.52 -0.22 21.75
C ALA A 262 0.78 -0.42 20.94
N ASN A 263 1.77 -1.11 21.53
CA ASN A 263 3.07 -1.38 20.92
C ASN A 263 2.98 -1.92 19.47
N VAL A 264 2.01 -2.79 19.18
CA VAL A 264 1.73 -3.35 17.85
C VAL A 264 1.38 -2.25 16.83
N LYS A 265 0.58 -1.27 17.25
CA LYS A 265 0.13 -0.16 16.40
C LYS A 265 1.14 1.00 16.36
N ALA A 266 2.18 0.97 17.20
CA ALA A 266 3.26 1.95 17.20
C ALA A 266 4.38 1.59 16.21
N THR A 267 4.41 0.37 15.67
CA THR A 267 5.41 -0.07 14.69
C THR A 267 5.42 0.78 13.41
N PRO A 268 4.28 1.26 12.86
CA PRO A 268 4.29 2.12 11.68
C PRO A 268 4.91 3.50 11.93
N THR A 269 4.59 4.15 13.05
CA THR A 269 5.20 5.44 13.43
C THR A 269 6.71 5.32 13.57
N LEU A 270 7.17 4.21 14.17
CA LEU A 270 8.58 3.92 14.35
C LEU A 270 9.26 3.41 13.09
N ALA A 271 8.53 2.90 12.11
CA ALA A 271 9.09 2.54 10.80
C ALA A 271 9.37 3.78 9.95
N GLY A 272 8.51 4.80 10.03
CA GLY A 272 8.74 6.08 9.34
C GLY A 272 9.99 6.82 9.83
N ALA A 273 10.34 6.71 11.12
CA ALA A 273 11.44 7.47 11.73
C ALA A 273 12.88 7.10 11.27
N PRO A 274 13.27 5.82 11.11
CA PRO A 274 14.55 5.42 10.55
C PRO A 274 14.56 5.40 9.01
N ALA A 275 13.38 5.47 8.38
CA ALA A 275 13.24 5.58 6.94
C ALA A 275 13.51 6.99 6.43
N GLY A 276 12.86 8.01 7.01
CA GLY A 276 13.09 9.44 6.71
C GLY A 276 14.41 9.97 7.26
#